data_AF-A0A957F8K4-F1
#
_entry.id   AF-A0A957F8K4-F1
#
_cell.length_a   1.000
_cell.length_b   1.000
_cell.length_c   1.000
_cell.angle_alpha   90.00
_cell.angle_beta   90.00
_cell.angle_gamma   90.00
#
_symmetry.space_group_name_H-M   'P 1'
#
loop_
_entity.id
_entity.type
_entity.pdbx_description
1 polymer ?
#
loop_
_entity_poly.entity_id
_entity_poly.type
_entity_poly.pdbx_seq_one_letter_code
_entity_poly.pdbx_strand_id
1 'polypeptide(L)' 'MITAWMWTHQGALRGLRIDAERQILYWHEEPGCDCDDTNWAQPLAEFLETGVPGWVGPLPADVAGELQEILHQLPTPHA' A
#
# COMPACT_ATOMS: atom_id res chain seq x y z
N MET A 1 -8.15 6.11 -9.78
CA MET A 1 -6.75 6.60 -9.71
C MET A 1 -5.90 5.51 -9.09
N ILE A 2 -4.73 5.26 -9.66
CA ILE A 2 -3.76 4.29 -9.14
C ILE A 2 -2.48 5.04 -8.77
N THR A 3 -2.00 4.84 -7.55
CA THR A 3 -0.72 5.39 -7.08
C THR A 3 0.13 4.24 -6.57
N ALA A 4 1.44 4.27 -6.85
CA ALA A 4 2.36 3.23 -6.43
C ALA A 4 3.66 3.81 -5.90
N TRP A 5 4.20 3.17 -4.87
CA TRP A 5 5.46 3.51 -4.24
C TRP A 5 6.33 2.27 -4.12
N MET A 6 7.64 2.49 -4.18
CA MET A 6 8.63 1.45 -3.98
C MET A 6 9.74 1.99 -3.09
N TRP A 7 10.20 1.16 -2.17
CA TRP A 7 11.32 1.51 -1.28
C TRP A 7 12.09 0.27 -0.89
N THR A 8 13.29 0.47 -0.37
CA THR A 8 14.12 -0.63 0.15
C THR A 8 14.01 -0.67 1.66
N HIS A 9 13.79 -1.86 2.21
CA HIS A 9 13.81 -2.11 3.66
C HIS A 9 14.64 -3.36 3.94
N GLN A 10 15.68 -3.21 4.78
CA GLN A 10 16.62 -4.30 5.13
C GLN A 10 17.24 -5.03 3.92
N GLY A 11 17.45 -4.33 2.81
CA GLY A 11 18.01 -4.89 1.58
C GLY A 11 17.00 -5.56 0.66
N ALA A 12 15.75 -5.73 1.10
CA ALA A 12 14.65 -6.19 0.26
C ALA A 12 13.88 -5.02 -0.35
N LEU A 13 13.43 -5.18 -1.59
CA LEU A 13 12.55 -4.22 -2.24
C LEU A 13 11.11 -4.42 -1.74
N ARG A 14 10.41 -3.32 -1.47
CA ARG A 14 9.02 -3.29 -1.03
C ARG A 14 8.23 -2.43 -1.99
N GLY A 15 6.99 -2.81 -2.24
CA GLY A 15 6.07 -2.05 -3.05
C GLY A 15 4.71 -1.90 -2.36
N LEU A 16 4.10 -0.74 -2.56
CA LEU A 16 2.70 -0.47 -2.24
C LEU A 16 2.06 0.12 -3.47
N ARG A 17 0.90 -0.39 -3.87
CA ARG A 17 0.04 0.19 -4.90
C ARG A 17 -1.36 0.35 -4.33
N ILE A 18 -1.92 1.55 -4.36
CA ILE A 18 -3.31 1.78 -4.01
C ILE A 18 -4.15 1.95 -5.27
N ASP A 19 -5.25 1.21 -5.35
CA ASP A 19 -6.33 1.44 -6.29
C ASP A 19 -7.45 2.19 -5.54
N ALA A 20 -7.49 3.51 -5.73
CA ALA A 20 -8.45 4.39 -5.10
C ALA A 20 -9.90 4.11 -5.52
N GLU A 21 -10.11 3.61 -6.73
CA GLU A 21 -11.45 3.33 -7.26
C GLU A 21 -12.03 2.06 -6.66
N ARG A 22 -11.17 1.07 -6.42
CA ARG A 22 -11.54 -0.20 -5.78
C ARG A 22 -11.36 -0.18 -4.26
N GLN A 23 -10.71 0.86 -3.73
CA GLN A 23 -10.32 0.99 -2.32
C GLN A 23 -9.52 -0.23 -1.83
N ILE A 24 -8.51 -0.65 -2.60
CA ILE A 24 -7.64 -1.78 -2.28
C ILE A 24 -6.17 -1.33 -2.30
N LEU A 25 -5.41 -1.74 -1.29
CA LEU A 25 -3.96 -1.62 -1.20
C LEU A 25 -3.34 -2.95 -1.59
N TYR A 26 -2.39 -2.91 -2.52
CA TYR A 26 -1.62 -4.05 -2.98
C TYR A 26 -0.20 -3.91 -2.46
N TRP A 27 0.23 -4.88 -1.67
CA TRP A 27 1.55 -4.95 -1.08
C TRP A 27 2.41 -5.95 -1.83
N HIS A 28 3.66 -5.58 -2.05
CA HIS A 28 4.62 -6.35 -2.82
C HIS A 28 5.92 -6.54 -2.02
N GLU A 29 6.38 -7.79 -1.96
CA GLU A 29 7.72 -8.16 -1.49
C GLU A 29 8.56 -8.49 -2.71
N GLU A 30 9.73 -7.87 -2.83
CA GLU A 30 10.65 -8.06 -3.95
C GLU A 30 9.96 -7.96 -5.33
N PRO A 31 9.17 -6.88 -5.59
CA PRO A 31 8.49 -6.73 -6.86
C PRO A 31 9.50 -6.82 -8.02
N GLY A 32 9.34 -7.86 -8.83
CA GLY A 32 10.14 -8.08 -10.03
C GLY A 32 9.70 -7.20 -11.21
N CYS A 33 10.13 -7.56 -12.42
CA CYS A 33 9.61 -6.94 -13.65
C CYS A 33 8.13 -7.28 -13.92
N ASP A 34 7.60 -8.33 -13.29
CA ASP A 34 6.19 -8.66 -13.35
C ASP A 34 5.42 -7.85 -12.31
N CYS A 35 4.75 -6.79 -12.79
CA CYS A 35 3.91 -5.91 -11.98
C CYS A 35 2.62 -6.59 -11.46
N ASP A 36 2.41 -7.87 -11.76
CA ASP A 36 1.25 -8.67 -11.33
C ASP A 36 1.52 -9.54 -10.10
N ASP A 37 2.77 -9.61 -9.61
CA ASP A 37 3.17 -10.28 -8.36
C ASP A 37 2.63 -9.53 -7.12
N THR A 38 1.31 -9.48 -7.00
CA THR A 38 0.61 -9.01 -5.81
C THR A 38 0.81 -10.04 -4.71
N ASN A 39 1.67 -9.73 -3.75
CA ASN A 39 1.90 -10.64 -2.62
C ASN A 39 0.72 -10.61 -1.65
N TRP A 40 0.12 -9.44 -1.43
CA TRP A 40 -1.05 -9.30 -0.57
C TRP A 40 -1.96 -8.16 -1.05
N ALA A 41 -3.25 -8.46 -1.24
CA ALA A 41 -4.27 -7.45 -1.46
C ALA A 41 -5.02 -7.20 -0.16
N GLN A 42 -4.96 -5.98 0.35
CA GLN A 42 -5.59 -5.53 1.57
C GLN A 42 -6.69 -4.51 1.25
N PRO A 43 -7.96 -4.78 1.57
CA PRO A 43 -9.02 -3.79 1.48
C PRO A 43 -8.69 -2.55 2.33
N LEU A 44 -9.09 -1.36 1.87
CA LEU A 44 -8.85 -0.13 2.63
C LEU A 44 -9.47 -0.19 4.04
N ALA A 45 -10.66 -0.76 4.17
CA ALA A 45 -11.29 -0.96 5.48
C ALA A 45 -10.39 -1.78 6.42
N GLU A 46 -9.83 -2.89 5.94
CA GLU A 46 -8.89 -3.72 6.71
C GLU A 46 -7.60 -2.96 7.05
N PHE A 47 -7.06 -2.16 6.12
CA PHE A 47 -5.89 -1.33 6.39
C PHE A 47 -6.15 -0.30 7.50
N LEU A 48 -7.35 0.29 7.55
CA LEU A 48 -7.71 1.24 8.59
C LEU A 48 -7.84 0.58 9.98
N GLU A 49 -8.20 -0.70 10.04
CA GLU A 49 -8.31 -1.47 11.28
C GLU A 49 -6.98 -2.09 11.74
N THR A 50 -6.22 -2.66 10.81
CA THR A 50 -5.04 -3.49 11.09
C THR A 50 -3.71 -2.78 10.80
N GLY A 51 -3.74 -1.75 9.96
CA GLY A 51 -2.55 -1.04 9.50
C GLY A 51 -1.72 -1.80 8.47
N VAL A 52 -0.44 -1.43 8.41
CA VAL A 52 0.54 -2.00 7.48
C VAL A 52 0.84 -3.46 7.86
N PRO A 53 0.88 -4.40 6.90
CA PRO A 53 1.26 -5.78 7.18
C PRO A 53 2.66 -5.87 7.81
N GLY A 54 2.80 -6.66 8.88
CA GLY A 54 4.05 -6.70 9.65
C GLY A 54 5.32 -7.09 8.86
N TRP A 55 5.18 -7.87 7.78
CA TRP A 55 6.30 -8.28 6.92
C TRP A 55 6.81 -7.17 5.98
N VAL A 56 5.99 -6.15 5.72
CA VAL A 56 6.37 -4.98 4.91
C VAL A 56 7.41 -4.14 5.65
N GLY A 57 7.31 -4.10 6.98
CA GLY A 57 8.11 -3.23 7.84
C GLY A 57 7.55 -1.79 7.87
N PRO A 58 8.28 -0.85 8.49
CA PRO A 58 7.87 0.54 8.58
C PRO A 58 7.82 1.21 7.21
N LEU A 59 6.75 1.97 6.96
CA LEU A 59 6.65 2.85 5.80
C LEU A 59 7.66 4.00 5.91
N PRO A 60 8.36 4.36 4.82
CA PRO A 60 9.11 5.61 4.75
C PRO A 60 8.19 6.80 5.02
N ALA A 61 8.70 7.85 5.66
CA ALA A 61 7.91 9.03 6.03
C ALA A 61 7.23 9.70 4.83
N ASP A 62 7.90 9.71 3.68
CA ASP A 62 7.41 10.26 2.42
C ASP A 62 6.20 9.46 1.90
N VAL A 63 6.34 8.13 1.79
CA VAL A 63 5.26 7.20 1.40
C VAL A 63 4.08 7.28 2.37
N ALA A 64 4.34 7.34 3.68
CA ALA A 64 3.30 7.47 4.69
C ALA A 64 2.53 8.78 4.57
N GLY A 65 3.23 9.90 4.30
CA GLY A 65 2.63 11.21 4.09
C GLY A 65 1.73 11.24 2.86
N GLU A 66 2.24 10.77 1.72
CA GLU A 66 1.45 10.72 0.48
C GLU A 66 0.27 9.76 0.58
N LEU A 67 0.46 8.60 1.22
CA LEU A 67 -0.63 7.66 1.47
C LEU A 67 -1.72 8.34 2.29
N GLN A 68 -1.38 9.03 3.38
CA GLN A 68 -2.35 9.71 4.22
C GLN A 68 -3.13 10.80 3.47
N GLU A 69 -2.46 11.59 2.62
CA GLU A 69 -3.10 12.60 1.76
C GLU A 69 -4.13 11.96 0.83
N ILE A 70 -3.78 10.82 0.20
CA ILE A 70 -4.71 10.07 -0.65
C ILE A 70 -5.89 9.56 0.17
N LEU A 71 -5.64 8.96 1.33
CA LEU A 71 -6.71 8.43 2.19
C LEU A 71 -7.69 9.51 2.64
N HIS A 72 -7.22 10.75 2.89
CA HIS A 72 -8.09 11.89 3.19
C HIS A 72 -8.97 12.33 2.02
N GLN A 73 -8.57 12.03 0.78
CA GLN A 73 -9.33 12.34 -0.42
C GLN A 73 -10.33 11.23 -0.80
N LEU A 74 -10.16 10.02 -0.27
CA LEU A 74 -11.08 8.92 -0.52
C LEU A 74 -12.36 9.09 0.29
N PRO A 75 -13.52 8.76 -0.29
CA PRO A 75 -14.74 8.66 0.50
C PRO A 75 -14.52 7.62 1.60
N THR A 76 -14.92 7.94 2.83
CA THR A 76 -14.85 7.02 3.97
C THR A 76 -15.50 5.71 3.56
N PRO A 77 -14.81 4.55 3.68
CA PRO A 77 -15.42 3.27 3.34
C PRO A 77 -16.67 3.12 4.20
N HIS A 78 -17.85 3.04 3.56
CA HIS A 78 -19.08 2.73 4.27
C HIS A 78 -18.94 1.30 4.78
N ALA A 79 -18.92 1.17 6.12
CA ALA A 79 -18.98 -0.11 6.83
C ALA A 79 -20.30 -0.85 6.55
#